data_AF-A0A536U0Z4-F1
#
_entry.id   AF-A0A536U0Z4-F1
#
_cell.length_a   1.000
_cell.length_b   1.000
_cell.length_c   1.000
_cell.angle_alpha   90.00
_cell.angle_beta   90.00
_cell.angle_gamma   90.00
#
_symmetry.space_group_name_H-M   'P 1'
#
loop_
_entity.id
_entity.type
_entity.pdbx_description
1 polymer ?
#
loop_
_entity_poly.entity_id
_entity_poly.type
_entity_poly.pdbx_seq_one_letter_code
_entity_poly.pdbx_strand_id
1 'polypeptide(L)' 'MLKSQSGGEAEYKLAHILVMVPEQASADQIDARKRRAEDALRALKNGADFAQVAAGFSDASDALGGGNLGWRSGARLP' A
#
# COMPACT_ATOMS: atom_id res chain seq x y z
N MET A 1 9.44 3.75 39.50
CA MET A 1 10.06 3.06 38.35
C MET A 1 8.98 2.89 37.28
N LEU A 2 9.11 3.69 36.20
CA LEU A 2 8.49 3.63 34.87
C LEU A 2 7.04 3.13 34.69
N LYS A 3 6.11 4.07 34.48
CA LYS A 3 4.93 3.85 33.63
C LYS A 3 5.41 3.89 32.18
N SER A 4 5.58 2.72 31.55
CA SER A 4 5.91 2.64 30.12
C SER A 4 4.70 3.09 29.29
N GLN A 5 4.84 4.30 28.76
CA GLN A 5 4.33 4.83 27.50
C GLN A 5 3.14 4.09 26.84
N SER A 6 1.97 4.72 26.92
CA SER A 6 0.76 4.49 26.12
C SER A 6 0.97 4.88 24.65
N GLY A 7 1.86 4.18 23.96
CA GLY A 7 2.03 4.22 22.50
C GLY A 7 1.54 2.95 21.78
N GLY A 8 0.94 2.01 22.51
CA GLY A 8 0.67 0.63 22.05
C GLY A 8 -0.76 0.27 21.69
N GLU A 9 -1.72 1.20 21.67
CA GLU A 9 -3.16 0.85 21.70
C GLU A 9 -3.96 1.15 20.42
N ALA A 10 -3.41 1.84 19.43
CA ALA A 10 -4.15 2.12 18.20
C ALA A 10 -4.00 0.96 17.20
N GLU A 11 -5.12 0.33 16.85
CA GLU A 11 -5.23 -0.63 15.75
C GLU A 11 -5.81 0.04 14.50
N TYR A 12 -5.25 -0.30 13.35
CA TYR A 12 -5.64 0.24 12.05
C TYR A 12 -6.04 -0.90 11.14
N LYS A 13 -7.17 -0.75 10.44
CA LYS A 13 -7.50 -1.61 9.32
C LYS A 13 -6.80 -1.06 8.08
N LEU A 14 -5.83 -1.78 7.57
CA LEU A 14 -4.96 -1.31 6.50
C LEU A 14 -5.17 -2.08 5.21
N ALA A 15 -4.95 -1.38 4.10
CA ALA A 15 -4.79 -1.97 2.80
C ALA A 15 -3.60 -1.30 2.08
N HIS A 16 -3.02 -2.00 1.10
CA HIS A 16 -1.85 -1.51 0.37
C HIS A 16 -1.95 -1.79 -1.13
N ILE A 17 -1.20 -1.00 -1.89
CA ILE A 17 -1.00 -1.18 -3.33
C ILE A 17 0.51 -1.20 -3.54
N LEU A 18 1.02 -2.30 -4.08
CA LEU A 18 2.44 -2.48 -4.38
C LEU A 18 2.64 -2.37 -5.89
N VAL A 19 3.56 -1.52 -6.33
CA VAL A 19 4.04 -1.55 -7.73
C VAL A 19 5.49 -2.01 -7.70
N MET A 20 5.73 -3.23 -8.19
CA MET A 20 7.03 -3.86 -8.12
C MET A 20 7.95 -3.30 -9.21
N VAL A 21 9.17 -2.93 -8.82
CA VAL A 21 10.23 -2.54 -9.74
C VAL A 21 11.23 -3.70 -9.82
N PRO A 22 11.49 -4.26 -11.02
CA PRO A 22 12.51 -5.29 -11.20
C PRO A 22 13.90 -4.77 -10.78
N GLU A 23 14.74 -5.63 -10.21
CA GLU A 23 16.07 -5.26 -9.72
C GLU A 23 16.98 -4.70 -10.82
N GLN A 24 16.84 -5.22 -12.05
CA GLN A 24 17.61 -4.78 -13.23
C GLN A 24 16.78 -3.90 -14.17
N ALA A 25 15.85 -3.10 -13.62
CA ALA A 25 15.01 -2.23 -14.43
C ALA A 25 15.81 -1.12 -15.14
N SER A 26 15.53 -0.89 -16.41
CA SER A 26 16.02 0.30 -17.12
C SER A 26 15.36 1.58 -16.58
N ALA A 27 15.93 2.75 -16.90
CA ALA A 27 15.34 4.04 -16.54
C ALA A 27 13.88 4.16 -17.03
N ASP A 28 13.61 3.76 -18.27
CA ASP A 28 12.26 3.77 -18.84
C ASP A 28 11.30 2.85 -18.09
N GLN A 29 11.77 1.68 -17.63
CA GLN A 29 10.96 0.75 -16.83
C GLN A 29 10.67 1.32 -15.45
N ILE A 30 11.64 1.97 -14.81
CA ILE A 30 11.45 2.65 -13.52
C ILE A 30 10.41 3.76 -13.67
N ASP A 31 10.52 4.60 -14.70
CA ASP A 31 9.58 5.68 -14.96
C ASP A 31 8.17 5.15 -15.26
N ALA A 32 8.05 4.06 -16.01
CA ALA A 32 6.76 3.42 -16.27
C ALA A 32 6.12 2.87 -14.98
N ARG A 33 6.90 2.24 -14.10
CA ARG A 33 6.42 1.75 -12.79
C ARG A 33 6.01 2.89 -11.88
N LYS A 34 6.79 3.98 -11.85
CA LYS A 34 6.45 5.20 -11.10
C LYS A 34 5.14 5.80 -11.59
N ARG A 35 4.97 5.98 -12.91
CA ARG A 35 3.71 6.49 -13.49
C ARG A 35 2.53 5.60 -13.12
N ARG A 36 2.68 4.28 -13.17
CA ARG A 36 1.63 3.35 -12.73
C ARG A 36 1.21 3.58 -11.27
N ALA A 37 2.16 3.78 -10.37
CA ALA A 37 1.84 4.09 -8.96
C ALA A 37 1.16 5.46 -8.80
N GLU A 38 1.61 6.46 -9.55
CA GLU A 38 0.99 7.79 -9.57
C GLU A 38 -0.44 7.75 -10.12
N ASP A 39 -0.70 6.95 -11.15
CA ASP A 39 -2.02 6.75 -11.73
C ASP A 39 -2.98 6.12 -10.72
N ALA A 40 -2.54 5.10 -9.99
CA ALA A 40 -3.30 4.50 -8.88
C ALA A 40 -3.63 5.55 -7.81
N LEU A 41 -2.64 6.36 -7.41
CA LEU A 41 -2.84 7.42 -6.43
C LEU A 41 -3.83 8.48 -6.92
N ARG A 42 -3.77 8.87 -8.20
CA ARG A 42 -4.74 9.82 -8.78
C ARG A 42 -6.15 9.26 -8.78
N ALA A 43 -6.32 7.99 -9.16
CA ALA A 43 -7.64 7.33 -9.11
C ALA A 43 -8.23 7.34 -7.69
N LEU A 44 -7.43 7.00 -6.69
CA LEU A 44 -7.84 7.04 -5.28
C LEU A 44 -8.22 8.45 -4.81
N LYS A 45 -7.42 9.46 -5.15
CA LYS A 45 -7.70 10.87 -4.82
C LYS A 45 -8.97 11.39 -5.49
N ASN A 46 -9.34 10.82 -6.63
CA ASN A 46 -10.59 11.12 -7.34
C ASN A 46 -11.79 10.33 -6.81
N GLY A 47 -11.62 9.53 -5.75
CA GLY A 47 -12.71 8.81 -5.09
C GLY A 47 -12.97 7.40 -5.63
N ALA A 48 -12.07 6.82 -6.42
CA ALA A 48 -12.18 5.42 -6.81
C ALA A 48 -12.09 4.50 -5.57
N ASP A 49 -12.81 3.39 -5.60
CA ASP A 49 -12.76 2.39 -4.52
C ASP A 49 -11.36 1.78 -4.40
N PHE A 50 -10.85 1.69 -3.17
CA PHE A 50 -9.48 1.22 -2.95
C PHE A 50 -9.28 -0.22 -3.40
N ALA A 51 -10.27 -1.10 -3.16
CA ALA A 51 -10.13 -2.50 -3.53
C ALA A 51 -10.11 -2.68 -5.06
N GLN A 52 -10.89 -1.89 -5.79
CA GLN A 52 -10.84 -1.86 -7.26
C GLN A 52 -9.50 -1.36 -7.78
N VAL A 53 -8.96 -0.27 -7.21
CA VAL A 53 -7.64 0.23 -7.61
C VAL A 53 -6.55 -0.78 -7.27
N ALA A 54 -6.60 -1.41 -6.09
CA ALA A 54 -5.66 -2.45 -5.73
C ALA A 54 -5.69 -3.63 -6.70
N ALA A 55 -6.88 -4.12 -7.07
CA ALA A 55 -7.03 -5.21 -8.02
C ALA A 55 -6.50 -4.89 -9.43
N GLY A 56 -6.57 -3.62 -9.86
CA GLY A 56 -6.10 -3.19 -11.19
C GLY A 56 -4.63 -2.77 -11.26
N PHE A 57 -4.08 -2.25 -10.15
CA PHE A 57 -2.77 -1.59 -10.14
C PHE A 57 -1.71 -2.32 -9.32
N SER A 58 -2.09 -3.09 -8.30
CA SER A 58 -1.15 -3.75 -7.38
C SER A 58 -0.58 -5.04 -7.98
N ASP A 59 0.73 -5.24 -7.79
CA ASP A 59 1.48 -6.45 -8.09
C ASP A 59 1.54 -7.40 -6.88
N ALA A 60 0.93 -7.04 -5.73
CA ALA A 60 0.90 -7.89 -4.55
C ALA A 60 -0.07 -9.08 -4.72
N SER A 61 0.20 -10.18 -4.03
CA SER A 61 -0.64 -11.39 -4.08
C SER A 61 -2.07 -11.18 -3.55
N ASP A 62 -2.25 -10.19 -2.68
CA ASP A 62 -3.54 -9.78 -2.12
C ASP A 62 -4.27 -8.71 -2.95
N ALA A 63 -3.74 -8.33 -4.13
CA ALA A 63 -4.31 -7.30 -5.00
C ALA A 63 -5.79 -7.54 -5.32
N LEU A 64 -6.15 -8.76 -5.74
CA LEU A 64 -7.54 -9.15 -6.04
C LEU A 64 -8.44 -9.15 -4.80
N GLY A 65 -7.85 -9.28 -3.60
CA GLY A 65 -8.53 -9.13 -2.31
C GLY A 65 -8.59 -7.68 -1.82
N GLY A 66 -8.29 -6.71 -2.69
CA GLY A 66 -8.27 -5.28 -2.38
C GLY A 66 -7.03 -4.81 -1.62
N GLY A 67 -5.95 -5.61 -1.61
CA GLY A 67 -4.74 -5.32 -0.86
C GLY A 67 -4.95 -5.32 0.65
N ASN A 68 -5.97 -6.02 1.16
CA ASN A 68 -6.37 -5.97 2.56
C ASN A 68 -5.35 -6.67 3.47
N LEU A 69 -4.67 -5.89 4.31
CA LEU A 69 -3.69 -6.37 5.29
C LEU A 69 -4.31 -6.68 6.66
N GLY A 70 -5.60 -6.46 6.82
CA GLY A 70 -6.33 -6.66 8.07
C GLY A 70 -6.04 -5.60 9.12
N TRP A 71 -6.38 -5.94 10.38
CA TRP A 71 -6.10 -5.09 11.54
C TRP A 71 -4.64 -5.23 11.95
N ARG A 72 -3.97 -4.09 12.15
CA ARG A 72 -2.56 -4.02 12.56
C ARG A 72 -2.40 -2.99 13.66
N SER A 73 -1.63 -3.35 14.68
CA SER A 73 -1.19 -2.40 15.70
C SER A 73 -0.23 -1.38 15.08
N GLY A 74 -0.43 -0.10 15.41
CA GLY A 74 0.44 0.99 14.96
C GLY A 74 1.93 0.80 15.30
N ALA A 75 2.24 0.04 16.35
CA ALA A 75 3.61 -0.28 16.75
C ALA A 75 4.33 -1.29 15.82
N ARG A 76 3.63 -1.89 14.85
CA ARG A 76 4.17 -2.90 13.92
C ARG A 76 4.00 -2.50 12.44
N LEU A 77 3.86 -1.21 12.17
CA LEU A 77 3.93 -0.69 10.80
C LEU A 77 5.40 -0.57 10.38
N PRO A 78 5.78 -1.06 9.19
CA PRO A 78 7.13 -0.93 8.66
C PRO A 78 7.50 0.51 8.31
#